data_AF-A0A3C0DWT9-F1
#
_entry.id   AF-A0A3C0DWT9-F1
#
_cell.length_a   1.000
_cell.length_b   1.000
_cell.length_c   1.000
_cell.angle_alpha   90.00
_cell.angle_beta   90.00
_cell.angle_gamma   90.00
#
_symmetry.space_group_name_H-M   'P 1'
#
loop_
_entity.id
_entity.type
_entity.pdbx_description
1 polymer ?
#
loop_
_entity_poly.entity_id
_entity_poly.type
_entity_poly.pdbx_seq_one_letter_code
_entity_poly.pdbx_strand_id
1 'polypeptide(L)' 'MPSISQKGQSMPDSPIRKLAPFATAAKAAGKRVIHLNIGQPDIETPQVALDAVRQDTRTVIEYSPSEGFASYRNGLAAYY' A
#
# COMPACT_ATOMS: atom_id res chain seq x y z
N MET A 1 -19.24 6.47 26.42
CA MET A 1 -18.76 6.20 25.04
C MET A 1 -17.46 6.95 24.83
N PRO A 2 -16.38 6.31 24.37
CA PRO A 2 -15.15 7.03 24.07
C PRO A 2 -15.37 8.03 22.93
N SER A 3 -14.83 9.23 23.07
CA SER A 3 -14.82 10.25 22.02
C SER A 3 -13.56 10.12 21.16
N ILE A 4 -13.65 10.52 19.89
CA ILE A 4 -12.47 10.62 19.02
C ILE A 4 -11.57 11.73 19.57
N SER A 5 -10.26 11.51 19.57
CA SER A 5 -9.29 12.52 20.01
C SER A 5 -9.34 13.79 19.16
N GLN A 6 -8.92 14.92 19.72
CA GLN A 6 -8.86 16.20 18.99
C GLN A 6 -7.98 16.10 17.73
N LYS A 7 -6.87 15.35 17.78
CA LYS A 7 -6.00 15.10 16.62
C LYS A 7 -6.71 14.31 15.51
N GLY A 8 -7.55 13.35 15.88
CA GLY A 8 -8.35 12.60 14.90
C GLY A 8 -9.40 13.48 14.24
N GLN A 9 -10.05 14.37 15.02
CA GLN A 9 -11.05 15.31 14.51
C GLN A 9 -10.45 16.41 13.64
N SER A 10 -9.20 16.82 13.88
CA SER A 10 -8.53 17.87 13.11
C SER A 10 -7.84 17.37 11.83
N MET A 11 -7.82 16.06 11.59
CA MET A 11 -7.21 15.49 10.39
C MET A 11 -8.07 15.81 9.16
N PRO A 12 -7.54 16.53 8.14
CA PRO A 12 -8.33 16.89 6.98
C PRO A 12 -8.55 15.66 6.09
N ASP A 13 -9.68 15.66 5.40
CA ASP A 13 -9.93 14.72 4.32
C ASP A 13 -8.90 14.88 3.18
N SER A 14 -8.49 13.77 2.59
CA SER A 14 -7.66 13.79 1.38
C SER A 14 -8.44 14.36 0.19
N PRO A 15 -7.94 15.44 -0.47
CA PRO A 15 -8.57 15.98 -1.67
C PRO A 15 -8.66 14.96 -2.81
N ILE A 16 -7.67 14.08 -2.93
CA ILE A 16 -7.65 13.00 -3.94
C ILE A 16 -8.77 12.00 -3.65
N ARG A 17 -8.96 11.60 -2.39
CA ARG A 17 -10.03 10.65 -2.01
C ARG A 17 -11.42 11.22 -2.19
N LYS A 18 -11.60 12.54 -2.04
CA LYS A 18 -12.89 13.20 -2.34
C LYS A 18 -13.33 13.02 -3.80
N LEU A 19 -12.38 12.87 -4.73
CA LEU A 19 -12.67 12.69 -6.15
C LEU A 19 -12.95 11.22 -6.54
N ALA A 20 -12.58 10.26 -5.69
CA ALA A 20 -12.73 8.83 -6.00
C ALA A 20 -14.19 8.40 -6.29
N PRO A 21 -15.21 8.86 -5.54
CA PRO A 21 -16.60 8.51 -5.84
C PRO A 21 -17.06 9.00 -7.23
N PHE A 22 -16.62 10.19 -7.65
CA PHE A 22 -16.95 10.74 -8.96
C PHE A 22 -16.31 9.96 -10.10
N ALA A 23 -15.05 9.53 -9.93
CA ALA A 23 -14.38 8.66 -10.89
C ALA A 23 -15.08 7.28 -11.01
N THR A 24 -15.52 6.71 -9.89
CA THR A 24 -16.29 5.46 -9.87
C THR A 24 -17.64 5.62 -10.58
N ALA A 25 -18.37 6.71 -10.31
CA ALA A 25 -19.64 7.00 -10.97
C ALA A 25 -19.48 7.22 -12.49
N ALA A 26 -18.42 7.92 -12.91
CA ALA A 26 -18.11 8.10 -14.33
C ALA A 26 -17.81 6.77 -15.03
N LYS A 27 -17.03 5.88 -14.41
CA LYS A 27 -16.78 4.52 -14.92
C LYS A 27 -18.07 3.71 -15.03
N ALA A 28 -18.93 3.75 -14.00
CA ALA A 28 -20.22 3.05 -14.00
C ALA A 28 -21.17 3.57 -15.10
N ALA A 29 -21.06 4.85 -15.46
CA ALA A 29 -21.77 5.46 -16.58
C ALA A 29 -21.12 5.17 -17.96
N GLY A 30 -20.17 4.23 -18.05
CA GLY A 30 -19.50 3.86 -19.30
C GLY A 30 -18.44 4.85 -19.78
N LYS A 31 -18.06 5.84 -18.97
CA LYS A 31 -17.02 6.81 -19.34
C LYS A 31 -15.63 6.25 -19.07
N ARG A 32 -14.71 6.44 -20.01
CA ARG A 32 -13.29 6.16 -19.79
C ARG A 32 -12.71 7.24 -18.87
N VAL A 33 -12.14 6.81 -17.73
CA VAL A 33 -11.41 7.69 -16.80
C VAL A 33 -9.92 7.40 -16.94
N ILE A 34 -9.13 8.41 -17.28
CA ILE A 34 -7.67 8.32 -17.41
C ILE A 34 -7.06 8.84 -16.09
N HIS A 35 -6.36 7.97 -15.37
CA HIS A 35 -5.78 8.29 -14.05
C HIS A 35 -4.37 8.85 -14.24
N LEU A 36 -4.21 10.15 -14.01
CA LEU A 36 -2.91 10.84 -13.98
C LEU A 36 -2.60 11.41 -12.58
N ASN A 37 -3.32 10.91 -11.57
CA ASN A 37 -3.38 11.48 -10.23
C ASN A 37 -2.92 10.52 -9.12
N ILE A 38 -2.57 9.27 -9.45
CA ILE A 38 -2.16 8.25 -8.49
C ILE A 38 -0.74 7.78 -8.83
N GLY A 39 0.16 7.77 -7.86
CA GLY A 39 1.56 7.33 -8.02
C GLY A 39 1.76 5.82 -8.00
N GLN A 40 0.77 5.03 -8.44
CA GLN A 40 0.92 3.59 -8.57
C GLN A 40 1.60 3.29 -9.92
N PRO A 41 2.76 2.63 -9.95
CA PRO A 41 3.38 2.21 -11.20
C PRO A 41 2.49 1.24 -11.98
N ASP A 42 2.60 1.27 -13.30
CA ASP A 42 1.94 0.36 -14.24
C ASP A 42 2.86 -0.78 -14.74
N ILE A 43 4.09 -0.84 -14.22
CA ILE A 43 5.05 -1.91 -14.50
C ILE A 43 4.79 -3.16 -13.66
N GLU A 44 5.17 -4.31 -14.19
CA GLU A 44 5.03 -5.58 -13.49
C GLU A 44 6.00 -5.67 -12.29
N THR A 45 5.50 -6.23 -11.18
CA THR A 45 6.36 -6.57 -10.04
C THR A 45 7.41 -7.60 -10.47
N PRO A 46 8.69 -7.44 -10.13
CA PRO A 46 9.73 -8.41 -10.48
C PRO A 46 9.38 -9.83 -10.03
N GLN A 47 9.53 -10.81 -10.94
CA GLN A 47 9.15 -12.20 -10.70
C GLN A 47 9.83 -12.80 -9.46
N VAL A 48 11.11 -12.46 -9.23
CA VAL A 48 11.87 -12.89 -8.05
C VAL A 48 11.20 -12.48 -6.73
N ALA A 49 10.56 -11.31 -6.68
CA ALA A 49 9.86 -10.84 -5.48
C ALA A 49 8.53 -11.60 -5.28
N LEU A 50 7.82 -11.91 -6.36
CA LEU A 50 6.59 -12.72 -6.30
C LEU A 50 6.89 -14.16 -5.87
N ASP A 51 7.95 -14.75 -6.41
CA ASP A 51 8.37 -16.11 -6.12
C ASP A 51 8.81 -16.26 -4.66
N ALA A 52 9.55 -15.29 -4.12
CA ALA A 52 9.97 -15.29 -2.71
C ALA A 52 8.79 -15.38 -1.73
N VAL A 53 7.64 -14.80 -2.07
CA VAL A 53 6.41 -14.89 -1.26
C VAL A 53 5.66 -16.19 -1.54
N ARG A 54 5.49 -16.57 -2.82
CA ARG A 54 4.70 -17.74 -3.22
C ARG A 54 5.32 -19.07 -2.79
N GLN A 55 6.64 -19.12 -2.72
CA GLN A 55 7.40 -20.34 -2.41
C GLN A 55 7.75 -20.44 -0.92
N ASP A 56 7.25 -19.52 -0.09
CA ASP A 56 7.48 -19.57 1.35
C ASP A 56 6.79 -20.79 1.96
N THR A 57 7.59 -21.74 2.45
CA THR A 57 7.11 -22.99 3.05
C THR A 57 6.98 -22.91 4.57
N ARG A 58 7.11 -21.73 5.17
CA ARG A 58 6.95 -21.59 6.63
C ARG A 58 5.54 -21.97 7.05
N THR A 59 5.46 -22.85 8.05
CA THR A 59 4.18 -23.29 8.63
C THR A 59 3.77 -22.45 9.83
N VAL A 60 4.68 -21.62 10.35
CA VAL A 60 4.45 -20.64 11.41
C VAL A 60 4.92 -19.29 10.89
N ILE A 61 4.08 -18.26 11.06
CA ILE A 61 4.40 -16.87 10.76
C ILE A 61 4.55 -16.14 12.09
N GLU A 62 5.78 -16.12 12.59
CA GLU A 62 6.13 -15.50 13.87
C GLU A 62 6.27 -13.98 13.79
N TYR A 63 6.25 -13.34 14.97
CA TYR A 63 6.60 -11.94 15.06
C TYR A 63 8.07 -11.73 14.67
N SER A 64 8.30 -10.74 13.81
CA SER A 64 9.65 -10.26 13.53
C SER A 64 10.17 -9.43 14.71
N PRO A 65 11.50 -9.25 14.82
CA PRO A 65 12.08 -8.19 15.64
C PRO A 65 11.46 -6.83 15.29
N SER A 66 11.43 -5.90 16.26
CA SER A 66 10.84 -4.58 16.06
C SER A 66 11.52 -3.79 14.94
N GLU A 67 12.81 -4.02 14.74
CA GLU A 67 13.62 -3.41 13.67
C GLU A 67 13.66 -4.22 12.37
N GLY A 68 12.97 -5.37 12.32
CA GLY A 68 12.92 -6.28 11.18
C GLY A 68 13.99 -7.39 11.20
N PHE A 69 13.84 -8.37 10.31
CA PHE A 69 14.78 -9.49 10.20
C PHE A 69 16.18 -9.03 9.79
N ALA A 70 17.21 -9.64 10.38
CA ALA A 70 18.60 -9.32 10.09
C ALA A 70 18.94 -9.50 8.60
N SER A 71 18.38 -10.53 7.94
CA SER A 71 18.55 -10.77 6.49
C SER A 71 18.10 -9.57 5.65
N TYR A 72 16.93 -9.00 5.96
CA TYR A 72 16.40 -7.83 5.27
C TYR A 72 17.27 -6.59 5.53
N ARG A 73 17.66 -6.35 6.79
CA ARG A 73 18.51 -5.20 7.17
C ARG A 73 19.88 -5.25 6.50
N ASN A 74 20.51 -6.42 6.44
CA ASN A 74 21.79 -6.60 5.75
C ASN A 74 21.65 -6.40 4.24
N GLY A 75 20.56 -6.88 3.63
CA GLY A 75 20.27 -6.64 2.22
C GLY A 75 20.10 -5.16 1.89
N LEU A 76 19.39 -4.40 2.74
CA LEU A 76 19.28 -2.95 2.60
C LEU A 76 20.65 -2.26 2.69
N ALA A 77 21.47 -2.63 3.67
CA ALA A 77 22.80 -2.04 3.86
C ALA A 77 23.79 -2.37 2.73
N ALA A 78 23.56 -3.46 1.98
CA ALA A 78 24.37 -3.80 0.81
C ALA A 78 23.91 -3.06 -0.47
N TYR A 79 22.64 -2.69 -0.54
CA TYR A 79 22.07 -1.98 -1.68
C TYR A 79 22.41 -0.47 -1.67
N TYR A 80 22.34 0.16 -0.49
CA TYR A 80 22.68 1.58 -0.29
C TYR A 80 24.18 1.76 -0.04
#